data_AF-C9YUB8-F1
#
_entry.id   AF-C9YUB8-F1
#
_cell.length_a   1.000
_cell.length_b   1.000
_cell.length_c   1.000
_cell.angle_alpha   90.00
_cell.angle_beta   90.00
_cell.angle_gamma   90.00
#
_symmetry.space_group_name_H-M   'P 1'
#
loop_
_entity.id
_entity.type
_entity.pdbx_description
1 polymer ?
#
loop_
_entity_poly.entity_id
_entity_poly.type
_entity_poly.pdbx_seq_one_letter_code
_entity_poly.pdbx_strand_id
1 'polypeptide(L)'
;MVGMSVDLVGTMYTPVPLDGLVLAAEETSARLLGLTTAPVIDVIADRRIEQGRVVGEGRRLSRRERSTELIGERAGGSDDERAGGRDIAFLVAGHEDVVRLLVFDPGGVPGREGHEAADGQREPVEAVFSPSRTCAGVVTATALALAVADLGGGEFVDAEIRMLPSREPHPGRMIERTRLPDRGDGFAARCERFMRQFARLNGWPRTVHLPPGRQAAL
;
A
#
# COMPACT_ATOMS: atom_id res chain seq x y z
N MET A 1 15.61 18.86 -3.71
CA MET A 1 14.70 18.30 -4.73
C MET A 1 13.73 17.41 -3.98
N VAL A 2 12.49 17.88 -3.77
CA VAL A 2 11.47 17.15 -3.00
C VAL A 2 11.14 15.89 -3.79
N GLY A 3 11.49 14.72 -3.27
CA GLY A 3 11.14 13.47 -3.92
C GLY A 3 9.62 13.28 -3.84
N MET A 4 8.91 13.36 -4.96
CA MET A 4 7.46 13.09 -5.05
C MET A 4 7.08 11.81 -4.26
N SER A 5 6.25 11.88 -3.22
CA SER A 5 5.84 10.67 -2.51
C SER A 5 5.12 9.72 -3.47
N VAL A 6 5.31 8.42 -3.26
CA VAL A 6 4.75 7.26 -3.96
C VAL A 6 3.38 6.78 -3.51
N ASP A 7 2.46 7.58 -2.98
CA ASP A 7 1.42 6.97 -2.13
C ASP A 7 0.23 6.41 -2.91
N LEU A 8 -0.15 5.17 -2.57
CA LEU A 8 -1.30 4.46 -3.12
C LEU A 8 -2.34 4.29 -2.02
N VAL A 9 -3.58 4.63 -2.31
CA VAL A 9 -4.62 4.65 -1.28
C VAL A 9 -5.74 3.69 -1.64
N GLY A 10 -6.12 2.85 -0.68
CA GLY A 10 -7.35 2.09 -0.71
C GLY A 10 -8.25 2.56 0.44
N THR A 11 -9.50 2.88 0.15
CA THR A 11 -10.47 3.24 1.18
C THR A 11 -11.25 2.01 1.62
N MET A 12 -11.77 2.01 2.85
CA MET A 12 -12.56 0.90 3.39
C MET A 12 -13.66 1.40 4.32
N TYR A 13 -14.84 0.77 4.25
CA TYR A 13 -15.95 1.01 5.17
C TYR A 13 -16.02 -0.02 6.30
N THR A 14 -15.43 -1.19 6.06
CA THR A 14 -15.34 -2.30 7.03
C THR A 14 -13.88 -2.61 7.32
N PRO A 15 -13.50 -2.84 8.58
CA PRO A 15 -12.14 -3.28 8.92
C PRO A 15 -11.79 -4.59 8.20
N VAL A 16 -10.54 -4.72 7.77
CA VAL A 16 -10.05 -5.84 6.98
C VAL A 16 -9.04 -6.65 7.80
N PRO A 17 -9.21 -7.98 7.96
CA PRO A 17 -8.19 -8.84 8.58
C PRO A 17 -6.87 -8.76 7.83
N LEU A 18 -5.76 -8.58 8.55
CA LEU A 18 -4.44 -8.39 7.95
C LEU A 18 -3.97 -9.63 7.16
N ASP A 19 -4.30 -10.83 7.60
CA ASP A 19 -4.02 -12.06 6.84
C ASP A 19 -4.84 -12.13 5.54
N GLY A 20 -6.11 -11.75 5.58
CA GLY A 20 -6.98 -11.62 4.42
C GLY A 20 -6.45 -10.60 3.41
N LEU A 21 -6.00 -9.43 3.89
CA LEU A 21 -5.37 -8.40 3.07
C LEU A 21 -4.13 -8.94 2.35
N VAL A 22 -3.24 -9.63 3.06
CA VAL A 22 -2.02 -10.18 2.46
C VAL A 22 -2.36 -11.17 1.36
N LEU A 23 -3.22 -12.15 1.64
CA LEU A 23 -3.62 -13.16 0.65
C LEU A 23 -4.25 -12.51 -0.60
N ALA A 24 -5.16 -11.57 -0.41
CA ALA A 24 -5.79 -10.84 -1.52
C ALA A 24 -4.78 -9.99 -2.31
N ALA A 25 -3.76 -9.43 -1.65
CA ALA A 25 -2.70 -8.66 -2.32
C ALA A 25 -1.74 -9.56 -3.12
N GLU A 26 -1.42 -10.76 -2.63
CA GLU A 26 -0.65 -11.77 -3.36
C GLU A 26 -1.40 -12.18 -4.64
N GLU A 27 -2.69 -12.51 -4.52
CA GLU A 27 -3.56 -12.84 -5.67
C GLU A 27 -3.72 -11.67 -6.64
N THR A 28 -3.91 -10.46 -6.12
CA THR A 28 -4.03 -9.24 -6.93
C THR A 28 -2.74 -8.97 -7.69
N SER A 29 -1.58 -9.14 -7.04
CA SER A 29 -0.28 -9.03 -7.70
C SER A 29 -0.15 -10.04 -8.84
N ALA A 30 -0.57 -11.29 -8.60
CA ALA A 30 -0.57 -12.32 -9.64
C ALA A 30 -1.44 -11.92 -10.84
N ARG A 31 -2.64 -11.40 -10.58
CA ARG A 31 -3.58 -10.95 -11.62
C ARG A 31 -3.06 -9.76 -12.40
N LEU A 32 -2.53 -8.73 -11.73
CA LEU A 32 -1.96 -7.54 -12.36
C LEU A 32 -0.77 -7.90 -13.26
N LEU A 33 0.08 -8.82 -12.82
CA LEU A 33 1.30 -9.18 -13.52
C LEU A 33 1.11 -10.33 -14.52
N GLY A 34 -0.05 -11.00 -14.50
CA GLY A 34 -0.31 -12.20 -15.30
C GLY A 34 0.56 -13.39 -14.88
N LEU A 35 0.86 -13.51 -13.58
CA LEU A 35 1.67 -14.61 -13.03
C LEU A 35 0.80 -15.85 -12.80
N THR A 36 1.40 -17.03 -13.00
CA THR A 36 0.77 -18.32 -12.66
C THR A 36 0.83 -18.63 -11.17
N THR A 37 1.79 -18.03 -10.46
CA THR A 37 2.02 -18.21 -9.03
C THR A 37 2.06 -16.84 -8.36
N ALA A 38 1.31 -16.70 -7.27
CA ALA A 38 1.31 -15.46 -6.51
C ALA A 38 2.67 -15.23 -5.82
N PRO A 39 3.19 -14.00 -5.83
CA PRO A 39 4.36 -13.66 -5.02
C PRO A 39 4.00 -13.79 -3.54
N VAL A 40 4.94 -14.24 -2.72
CA VAL A 40 4.74 -14.29 -1.26
C VAL A 40 5.04 -12.92 -0.67
N ILE A 41 4.13 -12.41 0.16
CA ILE A 41 4.27 -11.13 0.85
C ILE A 41 4.41 -11.37 2.36
N ASP A 42 5.54 -10.91 2.88
CA ASP A 42 5.89 -10.92 4.29
C ASP A 42 5.42 -9.65 4.97
N VAL A 43 4.93 -9.79 6.20
CA VAL A 43 4.53 -8.66 7.04
C VAL A 43 5.51 -8.50 8.17
N ILE A 44 6.07 -7.31 8.29
CA ILE A 44 6.99 -6.91 9.34
C ILE A 44 6.28 -5.87 10.20
N ALA A 45 6.27 -6.09 11.51
CA ALA A 45 5.81 -5.13 12.50
C ALA A 45 6.97 -4.59 13.32
N ASP A 46 6.71 -3.52 14.07
CA ASP A 46 7.60 -2.98 15.09
C ASP A 46 8.96 -2.53 14.55
N ARG A 47 9.02 -2.09 13.28
CA ARG A 47 10.22 -1.47 12.72
C ARG A 47 10.47 -0.15 13.44
N ARG A 48 11.74 0.13 13.70
CA ARG A 48 12.17 1.41 14.28
C ARG A 48 12.82 2.25 13.20
N ILE A 49 12.27 3.45 13.00
CA ILE A 49 12.79 4.43 12.07
C ILE A 49 13.24 5.66 12.85
N GLU A 50 14.52 6.02 12.73
CA GLU A 50 15.09 7.24 13.31
C GLU A 50 15.67 8.09 12.18
N GLN A 51 15.25 9.36 12.08
CA GLN A 51 15.70 10.30 11.04
C GLN A 51 15.59 9.75 9.60
N GLY A 52 14.51 8.99 9.32
CA GLY A 52 14.28 8.37 8.01
C GLY A 52 15.13 7.13 7.71
N ARG A 53 15.93 6.65 8.68
CA ARG A 53 16.70 5.41 8.56
C ARG A 53 16.11 4.33 9.45
N VAL A 54 16.12 3.10 8.96
CA VAL A 54 15.73 1.94 9.74
C VAL A 54 16.86 1.64 10.73
N VAL A 55 16.58 1.75 12.02
CA VAL A 55 17.50 1.42 13.12
C VAL A 55 17.12 0.11 13.82
N GLY A 56 15.90 -0.39 13.58
CA GLY A 56 15.45 -1.70 14.00
C GLY A 56 14.69 -2.38 12.86
N GLU A 57 15.13 -3.59 12.50
CA GLU A 57 14.58 -4.35 11.37
C GLU A 57 13.12 -4.76 11.57
N GLY A 58 12.60 -4.68 12.80
CA GLY A 58 11.29 -5.16 13.18
C GLY A 58 11.27 -6.68 13.30
N ARG A 59 10.06 -7.23 13.36
CA ARG A 59 9.86 -8.69 13.44
C ARG A 59 8.84 -9.13 12.40
N ARG A 60 9.10 -10.28 11.78
CA ARG A 60 8.15 -10.89 10.85
C ARG A 60 6.97 -11.47 11.64
N LEU A 61 5.76 -11.11 11.24
CA LEU A 61 4.55 -11.65 11.82
C LEU A 61 4.27 -13.05 11.27
N SER A 62 3.98 -13.99 12.17
CA SER A 62 3.46 -15.30 11.80
C SER A 62 2.05 -15.20 11.22
N ARG A 63 1.58 -16.25 10.54
CA ARG A 63 0.19 -16.31 10.06
C ARG A 63 -0.83 -16.14 11.20
N ARG A 64 -0.57 -16.74 12.36
CA ARG A 64 -1.45 -16.65 13.53
C ARG A 64 -1.55 -15.21 14.03
N GLU A 65 -0.43 -14.50 14.10
CA GLU A 65 -0.41 -13.10 14.52
C GLU A 65 -1.12 -12.22 13.49
N ARG A 66 -0.91 -12.44 12.19
CA ARG A 66 -1.63 -11.71 11.14
C ARG A 66 -3.15 -11.90 11.23
N SER A 67 -3.62 -13.09 11.60
CA SER A 67 -5.07 -13.38 11.69
C SER A 67 -5.79 -12.72 12.87
N THR A 68 -5.06 -12.18 13.85
CA THR A 68 -5.65 -11.46 14.99
C THR A 68 -5.67 -9.95 14.81
N GLU A 69 -5.10 -9.44 13.71
CA GLU A 69 -4.95 -8.01 13.45
C GLU A 69 -5.99 -7.54 12.43
N LEU A 70 -6.61 -6.39 12.72
CA LEU A 70 -7.55 -5.72 11.83
C LEU A 70 -6.95 -4.40 11.34
N ILE A 71 -7.10 -4.14 10.04
CA ILE A 71 -6.76 -2.87 9.42
C ILE A 71 -8.02 -2.03 9.29
N GLY A 72 -7.94 -0.77 9.74
CA GLY A 72 -9.06 0.17 9.66
C GLY A 72 -10.12 0.00 10.74
N GLU A 73 -9.80 -0.69 11.84
CA GLU A 73 -10.60 -0.63 13.06
C GLU A 73 -10.59 0.80 13.60
N ARG A 74 -11.79 1.34 13.87
CA ARG A 74 -11.92 2.68 14.45
C ARG A 74 -11.73 2.58 15.94
N ALA A 75 -10.93 3.47 16.51
CA ALA A 75 -10.83 3.58 17.95
C ALA A 75 -12.23 3.89 18.51
N GLY A 76 -12.82 2.94 19.24
CA GLY A 76 -13.98 3.24 20.08
C GLY A 76 -13.53 4.28 21.09
N GLY A 77 -14.20 5.43 21.16
CA GLY A 77 -13.73 6.63 21.86
C GLY A 77 -13.49 6.49 23.37
N SER A 78 -12.44 5.77 23.76
CA SER A 78 -11.82 5.87 25.07
C SER A 78 -10.51 6.63 24.92
N ASP A 79 -10.47 7.81 25.52
CA ASP A 79 -9.41 8.83 25.45
C ASP A 79 -8.00 8.39 25.92
N ASP A 80 -7.76 7.11 26.21
CA ASP A 80 -6.54 6.68 26.92
C ASP A 80 -5.57 5.79 26.12
N GLU A 81 -5.90 5.40 24.89
CA GLU A 81 -4.91 4.79 24.00
C GLU A 81 -4.60 5.77 22.88
N ARG A 82 -3.56 6.59 23.10
CA ARG A 82 -2.83 7.28 22.03
C ARG A 82 -2.72 6.30 20.86
N ALA A 83 -3.21 6.73 19.70
CA ALA A 83 -3.04 6.12 18.40
C ALA A 83 -1.56 5.85 18.11
N GLY A 84 -1.01 4.81 18.75
CA GLY A 84 0.24 4.18 18.38
C GLY A 84 -0.07 3.38 17.14
N GLY A 85 -0.24 4.08 16.01
CA GLY A 85 -0.35 3.45 14.70
C GLY A 85 0.81 2.49 14.58
N ARG A 86 0.53 1.19 14.59
CA ARG A 86 1.57 0.17 14.46
C ARG A 86 2.23 0.36 13.11
N ASP A 87 3.56 0.45 13.11
CA ASP A 87 4.33 0.48 11.87
C ASP A 87 4.28 -0.91 11.25
N ILE A 88 3.42 -1.06 10.23
CA ILE A 88 3.27 -2.28 9.44
C ILE A 88 3.95 -2.07 8.10
N ALA A 89 4.87 -2.98 7.77
CA ALA A 89 5.56 -3.00 6.50
C ALA A 89 5.33 -4.34 5.77
N PHE A 90 5.23 -4.28 4.46
CA PHE A 90 5.06 -5.42 3.56
C PHE A 90 6.30 -5.56 2.69
N LEU A 91 6.81 -6.78 2.56
CA LEU A 91 7.98 -7.11 1.73
C LEU A 91 7.65 -8.30 0.84
N VAL A 92 8.00 -8.24 -0.43
CA VAL A 92 7.90 -9.41 -1.31
C VAL A 92 9.08 -10.33 -1.05
N ALA A 93 8.84 -11.61 -0.80
CA ALA A 93 9.88 -12.58 -0.52
C ALA A 93 10.92 -12.62 -1.66
N GLY A 94 12.20 -12.52 -1.31
CA GLY A 94 13.30 -12.46 -2.28
C GLY A 94 13.56 -11.07 -2.87
N HIS A 95 12.87 -10.04 -2.41
CA HIS A 95 13.06 -8.64 -2.80
C HIS A 95 13.28 -7.74 -1.57
N GLU A 96 14.05 -6.67 -1.75
CA GLU A 96 14.34 -5.68 -0.70
C GLU A 96 13.29 -4.55 -0.63
N ASP A 97 12.30 -4.59 -1.52
CA ASP A 97 11.28 -3.56 -1.64
C ASP A 97 10.29 -3.61 -0.47
N VAL A 98 10.09 -2.45 0.15
CA VAL A 98 9.25 -2.29 1.33
C VAL A 98 8.06 -1.43 0.96
N VAL A 99 6.87 -1.81 1.40
CA VAL A 99 5.68 -0.95 1.40
C VAL A 99 5.25 -0.72 2.83
N ARG A 100 5.19 0.53 3.28
CA ARG A 100 4.68 0.88 4.61
C ARG A 100 3.19 1.16 4.55
N LEU A 101 2.47 0.84 5.61
CA LEU A 101 1.06 1.16 5.76
C LEU A 101 0.86 2.22 6.83
N LEU A 102 0.06 3.22 6.49
CA LEU A 102 -0.50 4.20 7.40
C LEU A 102 -2.02 4.20 7.26
N VAL A 103 -2.73 4.13 8.39
CA VAL A 103 -4.19 4.10 8.40
C VAL A 103 -4.71 5.41 8.97
N PHE A 104 -5.63 6.06 8.25
CA PHE A 104 -6.26 7.30 8.65
C PHE A 104 -7.78 7.12 8.78
N ASP A 105 -8.31 7.40 9.97
CA ASP A 105 -9.76 7.49 10.20
C ASP A 105 -10.19 8.96 10.25
N PRO A 106 -10.83 9.49 9.20
CA PRO A 106 -11.21 10.90 9.16
C PRO A 106 -12.36 11.23 10.12
N GLY A 107 -13.11 10.22 10.58
CA GLY A 107 -14.18 10.37 11.58
C GLY A 107 -13.70 10.41 13.03
N GLY A 108 -12.42 10.11 13.27
CA GLY A 108 -11.81 10.14 14.62
C GLY A 108 -11.15 11.48 14.98
N VAL A 109 -11.24 12.50 14.12
CA VAL A 109 -10.62 13.82 14.37
C VAL A 109 -11.48 14.64 15.32
N PRO A 110 -11.03 14.93 16.57
CA PRO A 110 -11.79 15.76 17.51
C PRO A 110 -11.99 17.16 16.92
N GLY A 111 -13.23 17.66 16.95
CA GLY A 111 -13.58 19.01 16.47
C GLY A 111 -14.06 19.09 15.01
N ARG A 112 -14.21 17.96 14.31
CA ARG A 112 -14.87 17.91 12.98
C ARG A 112 -16.39 17.67 13.05
N GLU A 113 -16.97 17.75 14.24
CA GLU A 113 -18.40 17.58 14.54
C GLU A 113 -19.35 18.57 13.81
N GLY A 114 -18.81 19.51 13.02
CA GLY A 114 -19.59 20.50 12.26
C GLY A 114 -19.69 20.24 10.75
N HIS A 115 -19.15 19.13 10.22
CA HIS A 115 -19.47 18.69 8.87
C HIS A 115 -20.25 17.40 8.97
N GLU A 116 -21.55 17.53 9.27
CA GLU A 116 -22.52 16.51 8.91
C GLU A 116 -22.29 16.20 7.44
N ALA A 117 -21.72 15.02 7.15
CA ALA A 117 -21.78 14.47 5.81
C ALA A 117 -23.26 14.49 5.44
N ALA A 118 -23.62 15.35 4.49
CA ALA A 118 -24.96 15.38 3.94
C ALA A 118 -25.31 13.93 3.58
N ASP A 119 -26.38 13.39 4.20
CA ASP A 119 -26.88 12.00 4.09
C ASP A 119 -26.41 10.93 5.08
N GLY A 120 -25.69 11.24 6.18
CA GLY A 120 -25.40 10.22 7.19
C GLY A 120 -24.54 9.05 6.68
N GLN A 121 -23.86 9.25 5.54
CA GLN A 121 -22.88 8.32 5.02
C GLN A 121 -21.62 8.38 5.86
N ARG A 122 -21.22 7.23 6.38
CA ARG A 122 -19.97 7.06 7.12
C ARG A 122 -18.79 7.32 6.19
N GLU A 123 -17.98 8.36 6.46
CA GLU A 123 -16.74 8.60 5.71
C GLU A 123 -15.84 7.35 5.76
N PRO A 124 -15.22 6.90 4.67
CA PRO A 124 -14.40 5.69 4.70
C PRO A 124 -13.07 5.92 5.43
N VAL A 125 -12.50 4.86 5.99
CA VAL A 125 -11.12 4.85 6.50
C VAL A 125 -10.17 4.73 5.32
N GLU A 126 -9.05 5.45 5.35
CA GLU A 126 -8.03 5.41 4.30
C GLU A 126 -6.83 4.56 4.75
N ALA A 127 -6.45 3.56 3.96
CA ALA A 127 -5.17 2.88 4.07
C ALA A 127 -4.22 3.39 2.99
N VAL A 128 -3.16 4.06 3.44
CA VAL A 128 -2.13 4.65 2.61
C VAL A 128 -0.92 3.73 2.59
N PHE A 129 -0.58 3.24 1.41
CA PHE A 129 0.54 2.36 1.16
C PHE A 129 1.67 3.16 0.52
N SER A 130 2.76 3.32 1.26
CA SER A 130 3.96 4.08 0.87
C SER A 130 5.09 3.13 0.47
N PRO A 131 5.33 2.90 -0.83
CA PRO A 131 6.35 1.99 -1.33
C PRO A 131 7.75 2.60 -1.38
N SER A 132 8.76 1.74 -1.35
CA SER A 132 10.04 1.99 -2.01
C SER A 132 9.79 2.41 -3.46
N ARG A 133 10.49 3.44 -3.93
CA ARG A 133 10.31 3.99 -5.29
C ARG A 133 10.97 3.11 -6.36
N THR A 134 10.57 1.84 -6.42
CA THR A 134 10.97 0.85 -7.42
C THR A 134 9.72 0.30 -8.10
N CYS A 135 9.89 -0.38 -9.24
CA CYS A 135 8.75 -0.99 -9.92
C CYS A 135 8.05 -2.04 -9.05
N ALA A 136 8.81 -2.87 -8.33
CA ALA A 136 8.24 -3.91 -7.47
C ALA A 136 7.56 -3.32 -6.24
N GLY A 137 8.14 -2.29 -5.59
CA GLY A 137 7.50 -1.59 -4.48
C GLY A 137 6.16 -0.96 -4.88
N VAL A 138 6.15 -0.22 -5.99
CA VAL A 138 4.92 0.43 -6.49
C VAL A 138 3.84 -0.58 -6.87
N VAL A 139 4.20 -1.65 -7.58
CA VAL A 139 3.24 -2.71 -7.93
C VAL A 139 2.68 -3.38 -6.67
N THR A 140 3.53 -3.64 -5.68
CA THR A 140 3.09 -4.23 -4.41
C THR A 140 2.13 -3.31 -3.66
N ALA A 141 2.45 -2.01 -3.57
CA ALA A 141 1.54 -1.02 -2.97
C ALA A 141 0.22 -0.89 -3.74
N THR A 142 0.27 -0.98 -5.07
CA THR A 142 -0.93 -0.99 -5.91
C THR A 142 -1.80 -2.20 -5.60
N ALA A 143 -1.21 -3.39 -5.51
CA ALA A 143 -1.93 -4.61 -5.19
C ALA A 143 -2.55 -4.57 -3.78
N LEU A 144 -1.82 -4.06 -2.79
CA LEU A 144 -2.31 -3.87 -1.42
C LEU A 144 -3.47 -2.87 -1.36
N ALA A 145 -3.36 -1.72 -2.02
CA ALA A 145 -4.40 -0.69 -2.07
C ALA A 145 -5.68 -1.20 -2.77
N LEU A 146 -5.54 -1.96 -3.86
CA LEU A 146 -6.67 -2.60 -4.52
C LEU A 146 -7.31 -3.68 -3.64
N ALA A 147 -6.51 -4.51 -2.99
CA ALA A 147 -6.99 -5.59 -2.12
C ALA A 147 -7.74 -5.06 -0.89
N VAL A 148 -7.23 -4.01 -0.22
CA VAL A 148 -7.92 -3.43 0.93
C VAL A 148 -9.23 -2.77 0.51
N ALA A 149 -9.26 -2.10 -0.65
CA ALA A 149 -10.47 -1.49 -1.17
C ALA A 149 -11.54 -2.54 -1.50
N ASP A 150 -11.15 -3.64 -2.13
CA ASP A 150 -12.06 -4.73 -2.49
C ASP A 150 -12.63 -5.42 -1.25
N LEU A 151 -11.76 -5.81 -0.30
CA LEU A 151 -12.18 -6.48 0.94
C LEU A 151 -12.97 -5.56 1.87
N GLY A 152 -12.59 -4.28 1.92
CA GLY A 152 -13.21 -3.26 2.76
C GLY A 152 -14.46 -2.61 2.18
N GLY A 153 -14.85 -3.00 0.96
CA GLY A 153 -15.99 -2.45 0.23
C GLY A 153 -15.83 -0.98 -0.17
N GLY A 154 -14.60 -0.47 -0.29
CA GLY A 154 -14.30 0.90 -0.65
C GLY A 154 -13.75 1.06 -2.07
N GLU A 155 -12.90 2.07 -2.25
CA GLU A 155 -12.40 2.49 -3.55
C GLU A 155 -10.88 2.53 -3.60
N PHE A 156 -10.33 2.30 -4.79
CA PHE A 156 -8.94 2.59 -5.09
C PHE A 156 -8.78 4.06 -5.49
N VAL A 157 -7.87 4.76 -4.82
CA VAL A 157 -7.58 6.18 -5.06
C VAL A 157 -6.14 6.33 -5.55
N ASP A 158 -6.02 6.65 -6.83
CA ASP A 158 -4.76 6.87 -7.52
C ASP A 158 -4.58 8.35 -7.89
N ALA A 159 -4.23 9.15 -6.87
CA ALA A 159 -4.05 10.58 -7.03
C ALA A 159 -2.65 10.95 -7.57
N GLU A 160 -1.64 10.16 -7.20
CA GLU A 160 -0.22 10.47 -7.38
C GLU A 160 0.34 9.95 -8.69
N ILE A 161 0.20 8.64 -8.95
CA ILE A 161 0.76 8.02 -10.16
C ILE A 161 -0.12 8.36 -11.35
N ARG A 162 -1.43 8.24 -11.15
CA ARG A 162 -2.44 8.20 -12.21
C ARG A 162 -2.02 7.11 -13.20
N MET A 163 -2.55 5.91 -13.10
CA MET A 163 -2.25 4.81 -14.01
C MET A 163 -3.15 4.88 -15.24
N LEU A 164 -4.41 5.29 -15.06
CA LEU A 164 -5.38 5.42 -16.15
C LEU A 164 -5.67 6.89 -16.51
N PRO A 165 -6.01 7.19 -17.79
CA PRO A 165 -6.38 8.56 -18.20
C PRO A 165 -7.62 9.09 -17.47
N SER A 166 -8.59 8.21 -17.22
CA SER A 166 -9.79 8.48 -16.44
C SER A 166 -9.72 7.72 -15.12
N ARG A 167 -10.17 8.34 -14.03
CA ARG A 167 -10.26 7.68 -12.71
C ARG A 167 -11.11 6.41 -12.82
N GLU A 168 -10.62 5.34 -12.23
CA GLU A 168 -11.31 4.06 -12.08
C GLU A 168 -11.28 3.67 -10.60
N PRO A 169 -12.35 3.96 -9.84
CA PRO A 169 -12.35 3.72 -8.40
C PRO A 169 -12.57 2.24 -8.04
N HIS A 170 -13.17 1.45 -8.94
CA HIS A 170 -13.54 0.07 -8.64
C HIS A 170 -12.32 -0.87 -8.78
N PRO A 171 -11.90 -1.59 -7.72
CA PRO A 171 -10.68 -2.39 -7.73
C PRO A 171 -10.66 -3.46 -8.84
N GLY A 172 -11.75 -4.22 -8.97
CA GLY A 172 -11.89 -5.23 -10.04
C GLY A 172 -11.70 -4.66 -11.46
N ARG A 173 -12.32 -3.52 -11.79
CA ARG A 173 -12.17 -2.86 -13.10
C ARG A 173 -10.78 -2.31 -13.31
N MET A 174 -10.16 -1.76 -12.26
CA MET A 174 -8.77 -1.30 -12.32
C MET A 174 -7.82 -2.45 -12.67
N ILE A 175 -7.98 -3.62 -12.06
CA ILE A 175 -7.20 -4.83 -12.37
C ILE A 175 -7.42 -5.27 -13.81
N GLU A 176 -8.67 -5.37 -14.27
CA GLU A 176 -9.00 -5.78 -15.64
C GLU A 176 -8.35 -4.90 -16.71
N ARG A 177 -8.30 -3.59 -16.46
CA ARG A 177 -7.81 -2.58 -17.41
C ARG A 177 -6.29 -2.45 -17.45
N THR A 178 -5.58 -2.88 -16.40
CA THR A 178 -4.13 -2.68 -16.25
C THR A 178 -3.32 -3.98 -16.22
N ARG A 179 -3.97 -5.13 -16.14
CA ARG A 179 -3.27 -6.42 -16.08
C ARG A 179 -2.45 -6.70 -17.34
N LEU A 180 -1.28 -7.29 -17.13
CA LEU A 180 -0.43 -7.79 -18.20
C LEU A 180 -0.89 -9.17 -18.68
N PRO A 181 -0.67 -9.50 -19.98
CA PRO A 181 -0.80 -10.87 -20.45
C PRO A 181 0.31 -11.76 -19.86
N ASP A 182 0.02 -13.05 -19.69
CA ASP A 182 1.03 -14.04 -19.32
C ASP A 182 2.04 -14.25 -20.46
N ARG A 183 3.33 -14.12 -20.15
CA ARG A 183 4.45 -14.28 -21.10
C ARG A 183 5.63 -15.09 -20.53
N GLY A 184 5.45 -15.78 -19.40
CA GLY A 184 6.52 -16.60 -18.79
C GLY A 184 7.67 -15.86 -18.09
N ASP A 185 7.68 -14.53 -18.06
CA ASP A 185 8.73 -13.76 -17.35
C ASP A 185 8.63 -13.87 -15.82
N GLY A 186 9.73 -13.61 -15.10
CA GLY A 186 9.74 -13.52 -13.63
C GLY A 186 9.10 -12.25 -13.07
N PHE A 187 8.87 -12.22 -11.75
CA PHE A 187 8.20 -11.12 -11.03
C PHE A 187 8.77 -9.74 -11.34
N ALA A 188 10.08 -9.53 -11.12
CA ALA A 188 10.72 -8.23 -11.32
C ALA A 188 10.58 -7.68 -12.77
N ALA A 189 10.78 -8.54 -13.77
CA ALA A 189 10.63 -8.16 -15.18
C ALA A 189 9.19 -7.76 -15.52
N ARG A 190 8.20 -8.42 -14.90
CA ARG A 190 6.78 -8.07 -15.07
C ARG A 190 6.41 -6.79 -14.35
N CYS A 191 6.93 -6.54 -13.15
CA CYS A 191 6.74 -5.27 -12.47
C CYS A 191 7.24 -4.10 -13.32
N GLU A 192 8.42 -4.26 -13.94
CA GLU A 192 8.93 -3.26 -14.88
C GLU A 192 8.00 -3.06 -16.08
N ARG A 193 7.56 -4.16 -16.71
CA ARG A 193 6.65 -4.08 -17.86
C ARG A 193 5.32 -3.43 -17.48
N PHE A 194 4.80 -3.72 -16.29
CA PHE A 194 3.59 -3.13 -15.76
C PHE A 194 3.75 -1.63 -15.64
N MET A 195 4.85 -1.14 -15.05
CA MET A 195 5.09 0.30 -14.94
C MET A 195 5.31 0.97 -16.30
N ARG A 196 5.93 0.29 -17.27
CA ARG A 196 6.16 0.82 -18.62
C ARG A 196 4.88 1.03 -19.43
N GLN A 197 3.76 0.40 -19.06
CA GLN A 197 2.48 0.61 -19.75
C GLN A 197 1.94 2.04 -19.54
N PHE A 198 2.40 2.72 -18.49
CA PHE A 198 1.98 4.07 -18.14
C PHE A 198 3.00 5.08 -18.69
N ALA A 199 2.93 5.35 -20.01
CA ALA A 199 3.92 6.15 -20.74
C ALA A 199 4.24 7.52 -20.09
N ARG A 200 3.26 8.16 -19.43
CA ARG A 200 3.46 9.44 -18.72
C ARG A 200 4.46 9.36 -17.55
N LEU A 201 4.76 8.16 -17.06
CA LEU A 201 5.71 7.94 -15.98
C LEU A 201 7.18 7.91 -16.48
N ASN A 202 7.42 8.10 -17.79
CA ASN A 202 8.74 8.23 -18.42
C ASN A 202 9.77 7.15 -18.02
N GLY A 203 9.29 5.93 -17.78
CA GLY A 203 10.11 4.85 -17.25
C GLY A 203 10.38 5.04 -15.77
N TRP A 204 9.66 4.27 -14.94
CA TRP A 204 9.97 4.23 -13.51
C TRP A 204 11.37 3.64 -13.30
N PRO A 205 12.22 4.24 -12.45
CA PRO A 205 13.56 3.74 -12.22
C PRO A 205 13.51 2.30 -11.69
N ARG A 206 14.32 1.42 -12.30
CA ARG A 206 14.50 0.03 -11.83
C ARG A 206 15.00 -0.01 -10.38
N THR A 207 15.84 0.97 -10.03
CA THR A 207 16.40 1.22 -8.71
C THR A 207 16.56 2.73 -8.54
N VAL A 208 15.96 3.33 -7.50
CA VAL A 208 16.35 4.68 -7.08
C VAL A 208 17.55 4.54 -6.16
N HIS A 209 18.75 4.72 -6.70
CA HIS A 209 19.87 5.07 -5.85
C HIS A 209 19.64 6.48 -5.34
N LEU A 210 19.28 6.61 -4.06
CA LEU A 210 19.42 7.91 -3.40
C LEU A 210 20.88 8.34 -3.57
N PRO A 211 21.16 9.58 -4.01
CA PRO A 211 22.54 10.06 -4.02
C PRO A 211 23.10 9.90 -2.61
N PRO A 212 24.38 9.53 -2.44
CA PRO A 212 25.00 9.53 -1.12
C PRO A 212 24.73 10.90 -0.51
N GLY A 213 24.00 10.91 0.61
CA GLY A 213 23.72 12.15 1.33
C GLY A 213 25.05 12.86 1.53
N ARG A 214 25.11 14.16 1.21
CA ARG A 214 26.29 15.00 1.43
C ARG A 214 26.85 14.61 2.80
N GLN A 215 28.03 13.98 2.82
CA GLN A 215 28.85 13.98 4.01
C GLN A 215 29.02 15.46 4.34
N ALA A 216 28.39 15.89 5.42
CA ALA A 216 28.70 17.16 6.02
C ALA A 216 30.19 17.08 6.34
N ALA A 217 30.98 17.87 5.63
CA ALA A 217 32.37 18.10 5.99
C ALA A 217 32.38 18.72 7.38
N LEU A 218 32.83 17.96 8.36
CA LEU A 218 33.44 18.40 9.61
C LEU A 218 34.48 17.35 10.01
#